data_AF-A0A0D5ZEG0-F1
#
_entry.id   AF-A0A0D5ZEG0-F1
#
_cell.length_a   1.000
_cell.length_b   1.000
_cell.length_c   1.000
_cell.angle_alpha   90.00
_cell.angle_beta   90.00
_cell.angle_gamma   90.00
#
_symmetry.space_group_name_H-M   'P 1'
#
loop_
_entity.id
_entity.type
_entity.pdbx_description
1 polymer ?
#
loop_
_entity_poly.entity_id
_entity_poly.type
_entity_poly.pdbx_seq_one_letter_code
_entity_poly.pdbx_strand_id
1 'polypeptide(L)' 'MKEEITTIQLKKSVVQALKNVKRYPRETYNEIILRLITEAKETQELGIFVQKAQETKMKELWSEGDYSGWENA' A
#
# COMPACT_ATOMS: atom_id res chain seq x y z
N MET A 1 -8.48 30.18 -3.46
CA MET A 1 -7.54 29.95 -4.59
C MET A 1 -8.27 29.13 -5.63
N LYS A 2 -8.07 29.40 -6.93
CA LYS A 2 -8.63 28.58 -8.00
C LYS A 2 -7.86 27.25 -8.02
N GLU A 3 -8.55 26.12 -8.07
CA GLU A 3 -7.88 24.84 -8.29
C GLU A 3 -7.30 24.80 -9.71
N GLU A 4 -6.03 24.43 -9.84
CA GLU A 4 -5.40 24.21 -11.14
C GLU A 4 -5.81 22.85 -11.67
N ILE A 5 -6.58 22.84 -12.77
CA ILE A 5 -7.13 21.63 -13.37
C ILE A 5 -6.37 21.33 -14.66
N THR A 6 -5.91 20.09 -14.79
CA THR A 6 -5.31 19.56 -16.03
C THR A 6 -6.14 18.42 -16.60
N THR A 7 -5.90 18.07 -17.85
CA THR A 7 -6.57 16.94 -18.53
C THR A 7 -5.61 15.77 -18.68
N ILE A 8 -6.06 14.58 -18.33
CA ILE A 8 -5.35 13.31 -18.58
C ILE A 8 -6.23 12.39 -19.41
N GLN A 9 -5.61 11.56 -20.25
CA GLN A 9 -6.33 10.53 -21.00
C GLN A 9 -6.29 9.21 -20.23
N LEU A 10 -7.46 8.59 -20.05
CA LEU A 10 -7.61 7.30 -19.40
C LEU A 10 -8.31 6.31 -20.34
N LYS A 11 -7.87 5.06 -20.34
CA LYS A 11 -8.59 3.99 -21.04
C LYS A 11 -9.98 3.82 -20.42
N LYS A 12 -10.98 3.47 -21.24
CA LYS A 12 -12.36 3.23 -20.76
C LYS A 12 -12.44 2.18 -19.65
N SER A 13 -11.61 1.14 -19.73
CA SER A 13 -11.50 0.10 -18.70
C SER A 13 -11.05 0.67 -17.35
N VAL A 14 -10.10 1.62 -17.35
CA VAL A 14 -9.63 2.30 -16.14
C VAL A 14 -10.74 3.14 -15.53
N VAL A 15 -11.48 3.89 -16.35
CA VAL A 15 -12.63 4.67 -15.88
C VAL A 15 -13.70 3.77 -15.26
N GLN A 16 -13.93 2.59 -15.84
CA GLN A 16 -14.87 1.62 -15.27
C GLN A 16 -14.39 1.05 -13.94
N ALA A 17 -13.10 0.73 -13.81
CA ALA A 17 -12.50 0.30 -12.56
C ALA A 17 -12.66 1.39 -11.48
N LEU A 18 -12.38 2.65 -11.81
CA LEU A 18 -12.55 3.79 -10.90
C LEU A 18 -14.01 3.93 -10.42
N LYS A 19 -15.00 3.69 -11.29
CA LYS A 19 -16.42 3.70 -10.88
C LYS A 19 -16.75 2.61 -9.88
N ASN A 20 -16.17 1.42 -10.03
CA ASN A 20 -16.47 0.27 -9.17
C ASN A 20 -15.88 0.40 -7.76
N VAL A 21 -14.83 1.22 -7.59
CA VAL A 21 -14.18 1.44 -6.28
C VAL A 21 -14.68 2.68 -5.55
N LYS A 22 -15.74 3.32 -6.04
CA LYS A 22 -16.38 4.45 -5.34
C LYS A 22 -16.87 4.02 -3.96
N ARG A 23 -16.56 4.80 -2.93
CA ARG A 23 -17.08 4.60 -1.57
C ARG A 23 -18.46 5.21 -1.38
N TYR A 24 -18.75 6.30 -2.09
CA TYR A 24 -20.03 7.00 -2.02
C TYR A 24 -20.45 7.51 -3.41
N PRO A 25 -21.77 7.72 -3.65
CA PRO A 25 -22.28 8.06 -4.99
C PRO A 25 -21.65 9.31 -5.63
N ARG A 26 -21.30 10.31 -4.82
CA ARG A 26 -20.76 11.60 -5.25
C ARG A 26 -19.23 11.69 -5.24
N GLU A 27 -18.53 10.59 -5.00
CA GLU A 27 -17.07 10.58 -5.02
C GLU A 27 -16.54 10.90 -6.43
N THR A 28 -15.65 11.87 -6.51
CA THR A 28 -15.00 12.34 -7.73
C THR A 28 -13.82 11.44 -8.10
N TYR A 29 -13.42 11.45 -9.38
CA TYR A 29 -12.23 10.69 -9.78
C TYR A 29 -10.95 11.21 -9.12
N ASN A 30 -10.86 12.51 -8.81
CA ASN A 30 -9.71 13.07 -8.09
C ASN A 30 -9.61 12.49 -6.67
N GLU A 31 -10.71 12.44 -5.92
CA GLU A 31 -10.73 11.83 -4.58
C GLU A 31 -10.35 10.34 -4.64
N ILE A 32 -10.90 9.58 -5.60
CA ILE A 32 -10.60 8.15 -5.75
C ILE A 32 -9.12 7.95 -6.06
N ILE A 33 -8.58 8.68 -7.04
CA ILE A 33 -7.18 8.54 -7.46
C ILE A 33 -6.25 8.93 -6.31
N LEU A 34 -6.51 10.05 -5.63
CA LEU A 34 -5.70 10.50 -4.51
C LEU A 34 -5.70 9.47 -3.38
N ARG A 35 -6.88 8.95 -3.02
CA ARG A 35 -7.04 7.92 -2.00
C ARG A 35 -6.25 6.65 -2.34
N LEU A 36 -6.39 6.14 -3.57
CA LEU A 36 -5.67 4.95 -4.01
C LEU A 36 -4.15 5.15 -3.99
N ILE A 37 -3.66 6.34 -4.33
CA ILE A 37 -2.23 6.68 -4.23
C ILE A 37 -1.77 6.67 -2.77
N THR A 38 -2.55 7.26 -1.86
CA THR A 38 -2.23 7.28 -0.43
C THR A 38 -2.22 5.87 0.15
N GLU A 39 -3.25 5.08 -0.12
CA GLU A 39 -3.36 3.69 0.34
C GLU A 39 -2.20 2.82 -0.17
N ALA A 40 -1.79 3.01 -1.43
CA ALA A 40 -0.65 2.30 -2.00
C ALA A 40 0.67 2.67 -1.29
N LYS A 41 0.87 3.96 -0.94
CA LYS A 41 2.03 4.41 -0.17
C LYS A 41 2.02 3.87 1.25
N GLU A 42 0.89 3.96 1.95
CA GLU A 42 0.74 3.44 3.31
C GLU A 42 0.99 1.94 3.36
N THR A 43 0.51 1.18 2.37
CA THR A 43 0.78 -0.26 2.26
C THR A 43 2.26 -0.54 2.04
N GLN A 44 2.94 0.26 1.21
CA GLN A 44 4.39 0.14 1.00
C GLN A 44 5.17 0.46 2.27
N GLU A 45 4.81 1.53 2.97
CA GLU A 45 5.43 1.94 4.25
C GLU A 45 5.22 0.89 5.34
N LEU A 46 4.01 0.34 5.44
CA LEU A 46 3.71 -0.77 6.35
C LEU A 46 4.54 -2.01 6.01
N GLY A 47 4.67 -2.36 4.73
CA GLY A 47 5.52 -3.46 4.29
C GLY A 47 6.98 -3.29 4.72
N ILE A 48 7.53 -2.07 4.56
CA ILE A 48 8.89 -1.73 5.00
C ILE A 48 9.03 -1.84 6.53
N PHE A 49 8.03 -1.38 7.28
CA PHE A 49 8.03 -1.48 8.74
C PHE A 49 8.05 -2.94 9.21
N VAL A 50 7.16 -3.78 8.66
CA VAL A 50 7.08 -5.21 8.99
C VAL A 50 8.39 -5.90 8.66
N GLN A 51 8.98 -5.63 7.49
CA GLN A 51 10.26 -6.21 7.09
C GLN A 51 11.37 -5.86 8.08
N LYS A 52 11.49 -4.60 8.51
CA LYS A 52 12.50 -4.17 9.50
C LYS A 52 12.32 -4.82 10.87
N ALA A 53 11.07 -4.98 11.31
CA ALA A 53 10.76 -5.68 12.56
C ALA A 53 11.18 -7.16 12.47
N GLN A 54 10.89 -7.82 11.35
CA GLN A 54 11.32 -9.20 11.09
C GLN A 54 12.85 -9.32 11.04
N GLU A 55 13.56 -8.42 10.36
CA GLU A 55 15.03 -8.41 10.30
C GLU A 55 15.66 -8.26 11.69
N THR A 56 15.11 -7.38 12.54
CA THR A 56 15.57 -7.22 13.93
C THR A 56 15.34 -8.50 14.72
N LYS A 57 14.15 -9.09 14.62
CA LYS A 57 13.83 -10.32 15.35
C LYS A 57 14.69 -11.50 14.91
N MET A 58 14.97 -11.61 13.61
CA MET A 58 15.87 -12.64 13.08
C MET A 58 17.30 -12.48 13.62
N LYS A 59 17.82 -11.26 13.70
CA LYS A 59 19.14 -10.99 14.30
C LYS A 59 19.19 -11.35 15.77
N GLU A 60 18.14 -11.04 16.55
CA GLU A 60 18.03 -11.44 17.95
C GLU A 60 18.09 -12.97 18.09
N LEU A 61 17.22 -13.70 17.38
CA LEU A 61 17.17 -15.17 17.43
C LEU A 61 18.50 -15.82 17.02
N TRP A 62 19.19 -15.24 16.03
CA TRP A 62 20.50 -15.71 15.60
C TRP A 62 21.60 -15.39 16.62
N SER A 63 21.51 -14.26 17.33
CA SER A 63 22.46 -13.88 18.38
C SER A 63 22.29 -14.68 19.67
N GLU A 64 21.06 -15.13 19.96
CA GLU A 64 20.73 -15.97 21.11
C GLU A 64 21.17 -17.43 20.88
N GLY A 65 21.55 -17.81 19.66
CA GLY A 65 22.15 -19.10 19.33
C GLY A 65 21.21 -20.30 19.47
N ASP A 66 19.91 -20.06 19.67
CA ASP A 66 18.91 -21.12 19.80
C ASP A 66 18.34 -21.49 18.42
N TYR A 67 18.98 -22.49 17.80
CA TYR A 67 18.58 -23.06 16.52
C TYR A 67 17.68 -24.31 16.68
N SER A 68 17.25 -24.64 17.90
CA SER A 68 16.49 -25.88 18.19
C SER A 68 15.17 -25.99 17.41
N GLY A 69 14.56 -24.85 17.05
CA GLY A 69 13.36 -24.80 16.21
C GLY A 69 13.60 -25.06 14.71
N TRP A 70 14.84 -24.96 14.22
CA TRP A 70 15.21 -25.20 12.81
C TRP A 70 15.67 -26.63 12.55
N GLU A 71 16.02 -27.40 13.59
CA GLU A 71 16.44 -28.80 13.46
C GLU A 71 15.27 -29.77 13.17
N ASN A 72 14.02 -29.32 13.28
CA ASN A 72 12.83 -30.17 13.09
C ASN A 72 11.90 -29.70 11.94
N ALA A 73 12.39 -28.85 11.02
CA ALA A 73 11.62 -28.35 9.88
C ALA A 73 11.86 -29.14 8.59
#